data_AF-A0A8S1C8F9-F1
#
_entry.id   AF-A0A8S1C8F9-F1
#
_cell.length_a   1.000
_cell.length_b   1.000
_cell.length_c   1.000
_cell.angle_alpha   90.00
_cell.angle_beta   90.00
_cell.angle_gamma   90.00
#
_symmetry.space_group_name_H-M   'P 1'
#
loop_
_entity.id
_entity.type
_entity.pdbx_description
1 polymer ?
#
loop_
_entity_poly.entity_id
_entity_poly.type
_entity_poly.pdbx_seq_one_letter_code
_entity_poly.pdbx_strand_id
1 'polypeptide(L)'
;MFGSLRDKLQNVQEGISASFRILSVSDPSSRKPKSPSTQKVNFNAGAELLDKYQTDWKEIHDAAEDNARKADFVDQMIDSLHQNVKKQWTDIGNLSSSVNEVPHLIYKVQELIEEINTLKNTCEEVQHSLLELEDLVETQVLREEQLDHRFQLAMYKEKKLAEFEDFRKNLEKEHSEKLRKYEEHQTSILHERQEAFGKVFSEEMDEFKKSGHIPKLEIRGHFDKEISLEEVDLEADKSALDEFLQDVDNDSDSNIDFQIEADSTK
;
A
#
# COMPACT_ATOMS: atom_id res chain seq x y z
N MET A 1 78.05 56.81 -9.28
CA MET A 1 77.66 57.42 -10.57
C MET A 1 77.46 58.94 -10.42
N PHE A 2 78.47 59.66 -9.93
CA PHE A 2 78.47 61.13 -9.80
C PHE A 2 79.55 61.81 -10.66
N GLY A 3 80.44 61.03 -11.29
CA GLY A 3 81.52 61.55 -12.14
C GLY A 3 81.01 62.11 -13.48
N SER A 4 80.05 61.44 -14.12
CA SER A 4 79.51 61.87 -15.42
C SER A 4 78.72 63.18 -15.35
N LEU A 5 78.20 63.55 -14.17
CA LEU A 5 77.48 64.80 -13.96
C LEU A 5 78.46 65.94 -13.63
N ARG A 6 79.55 65.63 -12.93
CA ARG A 6 80.66 66.56 -12.66
C ARG A 6 81.40 66.93 -13.94
N ASP A 7 81.71 65.97 -14.81
CA ASP A 7 82.39 66.24 -16.08
C ASP A 7 81.52 67.08 -17.04
N LYS A 8 80.19 66.88 -17.01
CA LYS A 8 79.25 67.70 -17.79
C LYS A 8 79.14 69.14 -17.27
N LEU A 9 79.13 69.33 -15.95
CA LEU A 9 79.17 70.67 -15.35
C LEU A 9 80.51 71.39 -15.60
N GLN A 10 81.62 70.65 -15.54
CA GLN A 10 82.96 71.16 -15.85
C GLN A 10 83.04 71.63 -17.31
N ASN A 11 82.54 70.83 -18.27
CA ASN A 11 82.48 71.21 -19.68
C ASN A 11 81.58 72.43 -19.96
N VAL A 12 80.46 72.57 -19.24
CA VAL A 12 79.58 73.75 -19.38
C VAL A 12 80.26 75.00 -18.79
N GLN A 13 80.98 74.87 -17.67
CA GLN A 13 81.73 75.96 -17.05
C GLN A 13 82.92 76.42 -17.91
N GLU A 14 83.62 75.48 -18.56
CA GLU A 14 84.68 75.80 -19.52
C GLU A 14 84.13 76.42 -20.81
N GLY A 15 82.98 75.96 -21.31
CA GLY A 15 82.30 76.54 -22.47
C GLY A 15 81.83 77.99 -22.24
N ILE A 16 81.34 78.30 -21.03
CA ILE A 16 80.96 79.66 -20.63
C ILE A 16 82.21 80.54 -20.43
N SER A 17 83.27 80.01 -19.80
CA SER A 17 84.52 80.74 -19.57
C SER A 17 85.28 81.04 -20.87
N ALA A 18 85.23 80.13 -21.86
CA ALA A 18 85.80 80.35 -23.18
C ALA A 18 85.04 81.40 -23.98
N SER A 19 83.70 81.44 -23.88
CA SER A 19 82.87 82.47 -24.50
C SER A 19 83.13 83.87 -23.92
N PHE A 20 83.43 83.97 -22.61
CA PHE A 20 83.75 85.26 -21.98
C PHE A 20 85.15 85.79 -22.32
N ARG A 21 86.14 84.91 -22.59
CA ARG A 21 87.48 85.35 -23.04
C ARG A 21 87.45 86.00 -24.43
N ILE A 22 86.56 85.54 -25.32
CA ILE A 22 86.39 86.12 -26.67
C ILE A 22 85.81 87.54 -26.61
N LEU A 23 85.07 87.90 -25.55
CA LEU A 23 84.50 89.24 -25.37
C LEU A 23 85.44 90.22 -24.64
N SER A 24 86.60 89.78 -24.11
CA SER A 24 87.49 90.61 -23.29
C SER A 24 88.82 91.02 -23.94
N VAL A 25 89.12 90.55 -25.16
CA VAL A 25 90.33 90.95 -25.90
C VAL A 25 89.96 91.97 -26.97
N SER A 26 89.92 93.23 -26.56
CA SER A 26 90.05 94.37 -27.47
C SER A 26 91.01 95.38 -26.84
N ASP A 27 92.16 95.56 -27.46
CA ASP A 27 93.21 96.53 -27.11
C ASP A 27 93.65 97.26 -28.41
N PRO A 28 94.20 98.50 -28.39
CA PRO A 28 93.50 99.64 -28.96
C PRO A 28 94.45 100.47 -29.84
N SER A 29 94.38 100.38 -31.17
CA SER A 29 95.17 101.30 -31.99
C SER A 29 94.53 101.57 -33.35
N SER A 30 93.75 102.64 -33.41
CA SER A 30 93.90 103.72 -34.40
C SER A 30 92.71 104.68 -34.29
N ARG A 31 92.96 105.88 -33.79
CA ARG A 31 92.01 106.98 -33.78
C ARG A 31 91.95 107.61 -35.17
N LYS A 32 90.75 107.74 -35.75
CA LYS A 32 90.36 108.86 -36.60
C LYS A 32 88.96 109.35 -36.16
N PRO A 33 88.75 110.67 -35.98
CA PRO A 33 87.50 111.22 -35.46
C PRO A 33 86.52 111.64 -36.57
N LYS A 34 85.25 111.84 -36.17
CA LYS A 34 84.03 112.31 -36.90
C LYS A 34 83.10 111.13 -37.24
N SER A 35 81.85 111.03 -36.78
CA SER A 35 80.81 111.97 -36.36
C SER A 35 79.85 111.24 -35.38
N PRO A 36 79.16 111.90 -34.43
CA PRO A 36 78.12 111.24 -33.65
C PRO A 36 76.93 110.97 -34.57
N SER A 37 76.91 109.78 -35.19
CA SER A 37 75.67 109.24 -35.71
C SER A 37 74.76 109.10 -34.50
N THR A 38 73.78 109.98 -34.39
CA THR A 38 72.62 109.80 -33.53
C THR A 38 71.98 108.48 -33.96
N GLN A 39 72.44 107.38 -33.37
CA GLN A 39 71.76 106.10 -33.45
C GLN A 39 70.29 106.42 -33.18
N LYS A 40 69.41 106.11 -34.13
CA LYS A 40 67.98 106.05 -33.88
C LYS A 40 67.78 104.93 -32.87
N VAL A 41 68.00 105.24 -31.60
CA VAL A 41 67.65 104.38 -30.48
C VAL A 41 66.13 104.35 -30.51
N ASN A 42 65.56 103.19 -30.86
CA ASN A 42 64.13 103.02 -30.83
C ASN A 42 63.72 102.97 -29.35
N PHE A 43 63.30 104.12 -28.81
CA PHE A 43 62.80 104.22 -27.44
C PHE A 43 61.55 103.36 -27.19
N ASN A 44 60.90 102.84 -28.25
CA ASN A 44 59.75 101.96 -28.17
C ASN A 44 60.09 100.46 -28.26
N ALA A 45 61.36 100.10 -28.51
CA ALA A 45 61.77 98.69 -28.64
C ALA A 45 61.49 97.85 -27.38
N GLY A 46 61.55 98.47 -26.19
CA GLY A 46 61.16 97.83 -24.94
C GLY A 46 59.66 97.55 -24.85
N ALA A 47 58.82 98.45 -25.38
CA ALA A 47 57.37 98.27 -25.41
C ALA A 47 56.97 97.20 -26.44
N GLU A 48 57.58 97.19 -27.62
CA GLU A 48 57.36 96.15 -28.65
C GLU A 48 57.80 94.76 -28.17
N LEU A 49 58.93 94.67 -27.45
CA LEU A 49 59.39 93.41 -26.87
C LEU A 49 58.44 92.91 -25.77
N LEU A 50 57.96 93.83 -24.91
CA LEU A 50 57.01 93.51 -23.85
C LEU A 50 55.67 93.05 -24.45
N ASP A 51 55.16 93.76 -25.46
CA ASP A 51 53.91 93.42 -26.15
C ASP A 51 53.98 92.06 -26.83
N LYS A 52 55.11 91.74 -27.47
CA LYS A 52 55.36 90.41 -28.03
C LYS A 52 55.32 89.33 -26.95
N TYR A 53 56.08 89.48 -25.86
CA TYR A 53 56.08 88.46 -24.80
C TYR A 53 54.74 88.35 -24.09
N GLN A 54 54.00 89.45 -23.93
CA GLN A 54 52.66 89.45 -23.36
C GLN A 54 51.68 88.71 -24.27
N THR A 55 51.78 88.89 -25.59
CA THR A 55 50.96 88.19 -26.58
C THR A 55 51.31 86.70 -26.63
N ASP A 56 52.59 86.35 -26.72
CA ASP A 56 53.08 84.97 -26.70
C ASP A 56 52.65 84.25 -25.39
N TRP A 57 52.73 84.94 -24.24
CA TRP A 57 52.31 84.38 -22.96
C TRP A 57 50.80 84.17 -22.89
N LYS A 58 50.01 85.09 -23.44
CA LYS A 58 48.55 84.94 -23.53
C LYS A 58 48.17 83.75 -24.41
N GLU A 59 48.79 83.60 -25.58
CA GLU A 59 48.52 82.46 -26.47
C GLU A 59 48.85 81.13 -25.79
N ILE A 60 49.99 81.05 -25.09
CA ILE A 60 50.36 79.86 -24.31
C ILE A 60 49.35 79.60 -23.19
N HIS A 61 48.88 80.63 -22.51
CA HIS A 61 47.90 80.50 -21.44
C HIS A 61 46.55 79.99 -21.97
N ASP A 62 46.04 80.59 -23.04
CA ASP A 62 44.78 80.18 -23.67
C ASP A 62 44.88 78.73 -24.19
N ALA A 63 46.00 78.36 -24.82
CA ALA A 63 46.25 76.98 -25.27
C ALA A 63 46.37 75.98 -24.11
N ALA A 64 46.97 76.38 -22.99
CA ALA A 64 47.05 75.55 -21.78
C ALA A 64 45.69 75.34 -21.13
N GLU A 65 44.84 76.38 -21.08
CA GLU A 65 43.49 76.28 -20.55
C GLU A 65 42.61 75.37 -21.42
N ASP A 66 42.68 75.50 -22.75
CA ASP A 66 41.97 74.63 -23.67
C ASP A 66 42.45 73.18 -23.60
N ASN A 67 43.75 72.96 -23.41
CA ASN A 67 44.30 71.63 -23.21
C ASN A 67 43.82 71.01 -21.89
N ALA A 68 43.78 71.79 -20.80
CA ALA A 68 43.24 71.33 -19.52
C ALA A 68 41.77 70.94 -19.64
N ARG A 69 40.94 71.76 -20.30
CA ARG A 69 39.52 71.45 -20.54
C ARG A 69 39.31 70.18 -21.36
N LYS A 70 40.14 69.96 -22.40
CA LYS A 70 40.09 68.74 -23.21
C LYS A 70 40.55 67.52 -22.42
N ALA A 71 41.57 67.66 -21.58
CA ALA A 71 42.03 66.59 -20.70
C ALA A 71 40.93 66.19 -19.71
N ASP A 72 40.27 67.15 -19.06
CA ASP A 72 39.15 66.89 -18.14
C ASP A 72 37.98 66.19 -18.85
N PHE A 73 37.67 66.57 -20.09
CA PHE A 73 36.62 65.90 -20.87
C PHE A 73 36.97 64.44 -21.19
N VAL A 74 38.22 64.18 -21.58
CA VAL A 74 38.70 62.81 -21.84
C VAL A 74 38.70 61.99 -20.55
N ASP A 75 39.10 62.58 -19.43
CA ASP A 75 39.07 61.91 -18.12
C ASP A 75 37.66 61.47 -17.74
N GLN A 76 36.66 62.35 -17.90
CA GLN A 76 35.25 62.01 -17.69
C GLN A 76 34.75 60.88 -18.61
N MET A 77 35.19 60.86 -19.87
CA MET A 77 34.86 59.76 -20.79
C MET A 77 35.50 58.44 -20.36
N ILE A 78 36.76 58.46 -19.91
CA ILE A 78 37.48 57.28 -19.41
C ILE A 78 36.80 56.76 -18.15
N ASP A 79 36.42 57.63 -17.22
CA ASP A 79 35.72 57.27 -15.99
C ASP A 79 34.38 56.59 -16.28
N SER A 80 33.58 57.16 -17.19
CA SER A 80 32.32 56.57 -17.63
C SER A 80 32.52 55.19 -18.26
N LEU A 81 33.52 55.05 -19.14
CA LEU A 81 33.87 53.76 -19.74
C LEU A 81 34.31 52.74 -18.70
N HIS A 82 35.16 53.14 -17.75
CA HIS A 82 35.64 52.26 -16.69
C HIS A 82 34.49 51.78 -15.79
N GLN A 83 33.57 52.68 -15.41
CA GLN A 83 32.38 52.30 -14.65
C GLN A 83 31.50 51.30 -15.41
N ASN A 84 31.28 51.52 -16.71
CA ASN A 84 30.52 50.61 -17.55
C ASN A 84 31.17 49.23 -17.67
N VAL A 85 32.49 49.18 -17.92
CA VAL A 85 33.24 47.92 -17.99
C VAL A 85 33.21 47.18 -16.66
N LYS A 86 33.40 47.89 -15.54
CA LYS A 86 33.33 47.31 -14.20
C LYS A 86 31.94 46.74 -13.91
N LYS A 87 30.88 47.43 -14.31
CA LYS A 87 29.50 46.93 -14.20
C LYS A 87 29.30 45.67 -15.03
N GLN A 88 29.68 45.69 -16.31
CA GLN A 88 29.58 44.52 -17.19
C GLN A 88 30.37 43.32 -16.64
N TRP A 89 31.56 43.55 -16.11
CA TRP A 89 32.36 42.51 -15.47
C TRP A 89 31.66 41.88 -14.27
N THR A 90 31.03 42.71 -13.43
CA THR A 90 30.26 42.26 -12.26
C THR A 90 29.02 41.47 -12.70
N ASP A 91 28.29 41.95 -13.70
CA ASP A 91 27.11 41.28 -14.26
C ASP A 91 27.48 39.92 -14.87
N ILE A 92 28.59 39.83 -15.60
CA ILE A 92 29.12 38.58 -16.14
C ILE A 92 29.55 37.62 -15.03
N GLY A 93 30.20 38.11 -13.98
CA GLY A 93 30.58 37.31 -12.82
C GLY A 93 29.36 36.70 -12.10
N ASN A 94 28.30 37.49 -11.92
CA ASN A 94 27.04 37.05 -11.33
C ASN A 94 26.34 36.01 -12.22
N LEU A 95 26.30 36.26 -13.53
CA LEU A 95 25.74 35.32 -14.50
C LEU A 95 26.52 33.99 -14.50
N SER A 96 27.86 34.05 -14.54
CA SER A 96 28.71 32.86 -14.48
C SER A 96 28.48 32.06 -13.21
N SER A 97 28.32 32.74 -12.07
CA SER A 97 28.03 32.08 -10.79
C SER A 97 26.66 31.40 -10.81
N SER A 98 25.64 32.10 -11.31
CA SER A 98 24.27 31.57 -11.44
C SER A 98 24.20 30.38 -12.39
N VAL A 99 24.92 30.43 -13.52
CA VAL A 99 25.00 29.30 -14.47
C VAL A 99 25.71 28.11 -13.86
N ASN A 100 26.72 28.33 -13.01
CA ASN A 100 27.43 27.26 -12.31
C ASN A 100 26.56 26.56 -11.24
N GLU A 101 25.49 27.21 -10.76
CA GLU A 101 24.53 26.61 -9.83
C GLU A 101 23.48 25.72 -10.52
N VAL A 102 23.22 25.92 -11.83
CA VAL A 102 22.21 25.16 -12.59
C VAL A 102 22.46 23.64 -12.55
N PRO A 103 23.68 23.11 -12.73
CA PRO A 103 23.94 21.68 -12.59
C PRO A 103 23.59 21.12 -11.21
N HIS A 104 23.81 21.88 -10.14
CA HIS A 104 23.40 21.47 -8.80
C HIS A 104 21.89 21.41 -8.65
N LEU A 105 21.16 22.35 -9.26
CA LEU A 105 19.69 22.30 -9.30
C LEU A 105 19.21 21.07 -10.07
N ILE A 106 19.84 20.76 -11.21
CA ILE A 106 19.51 19.56 -12.01
C ILE A 106 19.71 18.30 -11.19
N TYR A 107 20.83 18.17 -10.46
CA TYR A 107 21.09 17.03 -9.60
C TYR A 107 20.02 16.88 -8.51
N LYS A 108 19.66 17.98 -7.82
CA LYS A 108 18.59 17.96 -6.82
C LYS A 108 17.24 17.57 -7.41
N VAL A 109 16.92 18.02 -8.62
CA VAL A 109 15.69 17.62 -9.30
C VAL A 109 15.72 16.14 -9.64
N GLN A 110 16.87 15.60 -10.08
CA GLN A 110 17.02 14.16 -10.33
C GLN A 110 16.85 13.33 -9.05
N GLU A 111 17.47 13.76 -7.95
CA GLU A 111 17.30 13.15 -6.63
C GLU A 111 15.83 13.12 -6.19
N LEU A 112 15.11 14.25 -6.32
CA LEU A 112 13.67 14.31 -6.03
C LEU A 112 12.85 13.39 -6.94
N ILE A 113 13.23 13.25 -8.22
CA ILE A 113 12.57 12.30 -9.14
C ILE A 113 12.80 10.87 -8.69
N GLU A 114 14.01 10.52 -8.25
CA GLU A 114 14.32 9.19 -7.71
C GLU A 114 13.51 8.93 -6.43
N GLU A 115 13.47 9.88 -5.48
CA GLU A 115 12.64 9.79 -4.27
C GLU A 115 11.15 9.59 -4.61
N ILE A 116 10.61 10.37 -5.55
CA ILE A 116 9.22 10.22 -6.00
C ILE A 116 8.98 8.82 -6.61
N ASN A 117 9.92 8.30 -7.40
CA ASN A 117 9.82 6.97 -7.97
C ASN A 117 9.85 5.89 -6.88
N THR A 118 10.73 6.02 -5.88
CA THR A 118 10.74 5.08 -4.75
C THR A 118 9.43 5.12 -3.97
N LEU A 119 8.90 6.32 -3.71
CA LEU A 119 7.61 6.49 -3.04
C LEU A 119 6.47 5.86 -3.85
N LYS A 120 6.46 6.08 -5.17
CA LYS A 120 5.49 5.46 -6.07
C LYS A 120 5.54 3.93 -5.98
N ASN A 121 6.73 3.34 -6.07
CA ASN A 121 6.88 1.89 -5.97
C ASN A 121 6.39 1.35 -4.62
N THR A 122 6.75 1.99 -3.51
CA THR A 122 6.23 1.58 -2.18
C THR A 122 4.72 1.71 -2.06
N CYS A 123 4.12 2.70 -2.73
CA CYS A 123 2.67 2.87 -2.75
C CYS A 123 2.00 1.75 -3.57
N GLU A 124 2.58 1.37 -4.72
CA GLU A 124 2.12 0.24 -5.52
C GLU A 124 2.25 -1.09 -4.75
N GLU A 125 3.35 -1.31 -4.02
CA GLU A 125 3.52 -2.47 -3.14
C GLU A 125 2.46 -2.51 -2.04
N VAL A 126 2.20 -1.39 -1.35
CA VAL A 126 1.15 -1.30 -0.31
C VAL A 126 -0.24 -1.55 -0.91
N GLN A 127 -0.53 -1.01 -2.08
CA GLN A 127 -1.81 -1.28 -2.77
C GLN A 127 -1.96 -2.76 -3.09
N HIS A 128 -0.89 -3.40 -3.57
CA HIS A 128 -0.90 -4.83 -3.85
C HIS A 128 -1.14 -5.66 -2.58
N SER A 129 -0.41 -5.39 -1.49
CA SER A 129 -0.63 -6.07 -0.21
C SER A 129 -2.02 -5.83 0.38
N LEU A 130 -2.63 -4.67 0.11
CA LEU A 130 -4.01 -4.38 0.56
C LEU A 130 -5.04 -5.19 -0.23
N LEU A 131 -4.84 -5.37 -1.54
CA LEU A 131 -5.67 -6.26 -2.36
C LEU A 131 -5.54 -7.72 -1.90
N GLU A 132 -4.32 -8.19 -1.64
CA GLU A 132 -4.10 -9.55 -1.11
C GLU A 132 -4.78 -9.74 0.26
N LEU A 133 -4.78 -8.70 1.10
CA LEU A 133 -5.46 -8.73 2.39
C LEU A 133 -6.98 -8.77 2.22
N GLU A 134 -7.54 -8.02 1.27
CA GLU A 134 -8.96 -8.06 0.93
C GLU A 134 -9.40 -9.47 0.49
N ASP A 135 -8.67 -10.07 -0.44
CA ASP A 135 -8.88 -11.45 -0.90
C ASP A 135 -8.80 -12.45 0.27
N LEU A 136 -7.83 -12.27 1.17
CA LEU A 136 -7.68 -13.13 2.35
C LEU A 136 -8.86 -12.99 3.31
N VAL A 137 -9.36 -11.77 3.53
CA VAL A 137 -10.52 -11.52 4.38
C VAL A 137 -11.78 -12.14 3.78
N GLU A 138 -12.03 -11.97 2.48
CA GLU A 138 -13.18 -12.58 1.80
C GLU A 138 -13.12 -14.11 1.89
N THR A 139 -11.97 -14.71 1.60
CA THR A 139 -11.81 -16.17 1.72
C THR A 139 -11.97 -16.67 3.16
N GLN A 140 -11.60 -15.87 4.16
CA GLN A 140 -11.84 -16.22 5.56
C GLN A 140 -13.33 -16.21 5.91
N VAL A 141 -14.06 -15.17 5.49
CA VAL A 141 -15.52 -15.07 5.71
C VAL A 141 -16.25 -16.26 5.08
N LEU A 142 -15.92 -16.60 3.83
CA LEU A 142 -16.52 -17.74 3.13
C LEU A 142 -16.24 -19.07 3.85
N ARG A 143 -15.04 -19.25 4.42
CA ARG A 143 -14.72 -20.45 5.20
C ARG A 143 -15.48 -20.52 6.51
N GLU A 144 -15.70 -19.37 7.17
CA GLU A 144 -16.49 -19.29 8.39
C GLU A 144 -17.95 -19.66 8.12
N GLU A 145 -18.56 -19.10 7.07
CA GLU A 145 -19.92 -19.47 6.64
C GLU A 145 -20.02 -20.96 6.28
N GLN A 146 -19.04 -21.50 5.56
CA GLN A 146 -19.00 -22.92 5.23
C GLN A 146 -18.92 -23.80 6.50
N LEU A 147 -18.14 -23.37 7.50
CA LEU A 147 -18.00 -24.08 8.76
C LEU A 147 -19.32 -24.04 9.54
N ASP A 148 -19.99 -22.89 9.59
CA ASP A 148 -21.29 -22.73 10.24
C ASP A 148 -22.37 -23.60 9.60
N HIS A 149 -22.45 -23.62 8.27
CA HIS A 149 -23.37 -24.52 7.56
C HIS A 149 -23.09 -26.00 7.85
N ARG A 150 -21.81 -26.39 7.89
CA ARG A 150 -21.42 -27.75 8.22
C ARG A 150 -21.77 -28.11 9.67
N PHE A 151 -21.61 -27.16 10.59
CA PHE A 151 -22.01 -27.32 11.99
C PHE A 151 -23.53 -27.45 12.13
N GLN A 152 -24.30 -26.60 11.46
CA GLN A 152 -25.77 -26.70 11.44
C GLN A 152 -26.26 -28.05 10.88
N LEU A 153 -25.63 -28.55 9.81
CA LEU A 153 -25.97 -29.84 9.24
C LEU A 153 -25.65 -31.00 10.20
N ALA A 154 -24.51 -30.94 10.90
CA ALA A 154 -24.14 -31.93 11.90
C ALA A 154 -25.14 -31.94 13.07
N MET A 155 -25.51 -30.76 13.58
CA MET A 155 -26.52 -30.60 14.63
C MET A 155 -27.89 -31.12 14.20
N TYR A 156 -28.31 -30.83 12.97
CA TYR A 156 -29.58 -31.33 12.44
C TYR A 156 -29.57 -32.86 12.32
N LYS A 157 -28.47 -33.45 11.83
CA LYS A 157 -28.31 -34.91 11.75
C LYS A 157 -28.36 -35.57 13.13
N GLU A 158 -27.67 -35.00 14.12
CA GLU A 158 -27.69 -35.49 15.49
C GLU A 158 -29.09 -35.41 16.10
N LYS A 159 -29.78 -34.28 15.93
CA LYS A 159 -31.17 -34.12 16.38
C LYS A 159 -32.09 -35.16 15.74
N LYS A 160 -31.96 -35.39 14.43
CA LYS A 160 -32.76 -36.39 13.73
C LYS A 160 -32.47 -37.81 14.22
N LEU A 161 -31.20 -38.13 14.49
CA LEU A 161 -30.82 -39.43 15.04
C LEU A 161 -31.43 -39.63 16.43
N ALA A 162 -31.39 -38.62 17.30
CA ALA A 162 -32.05 -38.66 18.60
C ALA A 162 -33.57 -38.86 18.48
N GLU A 163 -34.25 -38.13 17.57
CA GLU A 163 -35.68 -38.31 17.30
C GLU A 163 -36.00 -39.74 16.82
N PHE A 164 -35.16 -40.33 15.95
CA PHE A 164 -35.31 -41.71 15.52
C PHE A 164 -35.10 -42.72 16.66
N GLU A 165 -34.11 -42.51 17.52
CA GLU A 165 -33.90 -43.36 18.68
C GLU A 165 -35.07 -43.30 19.66
N ASP A 166 -35.63 -42.12 19.88
CA ASP A 166 -36.81 -41.93 20.72
C ASP A 166 -38.05 -42.59 20.11
N PHE A 167 -38.26 -42.45 18.79
CA PHE A 167 -39.32 -43.18 18.08
C PHE A 167 -39.16 -44.70 18.23
N ARG A 168 -37.94 -45.21 18.06
CA ARG A 168 -37.65 -46.65 18.22
C ARG A 168 -37.95 -47.13 19.63
N LYS A 169 -37.54 -46.38 20.67
CA LYS A 169 -37.85 -46.71 22.08
C LYS A 169 -39.35 -46.70 22.35
N ASN A 170 -40.07 -45.73 21.81
CA ASN A 170 -41.52 -45.66 21.95
C ASN A 170 -42.22 -46.84 21.27
N LEU A 171 -41.78 -47.23 20.08
CA LEU A 171 -42.30 -48.39 19.36
C LEU A 171 -42.03 -49.70 20.10
N GLU A 172 -40.82 -49.87 20.64
CA GLU A 172 -40.46 -51.04 21.46
C GLU A 172 -41.31 -51.12 22.72
N LYS A 173 -41.55 -49.97 23.38
CA LYS A 173 -42.43 -49.87 24.54
C LYS A 173 -43.87 -50.23 24.18
N GLU A 174 -44.40 -49.70 23.09
CA GLU A 174 -45.76 -50.00 22.62
C GLU A 174 -45.91 -51.50 22.29
N HIS A 175 -44.94 -52.08 21.59
CA HIS A 175 -44.91 -53.51 21.28
C HIS A 175 -44.86 -54.37 22.54
N SER A 176 -44.01 -54.02 23.51
CA SER A 176 -43.93 -54.72 24.80
C SER A 176 -45.24 -54.61 25.59
N GLU A 177 -45.88 -53.44 25.60
CA GLU A 177 -47.19 -53.27 26.25
C GLU A 177 -48.30 -54.07 25.54
N LYS A 178 -48.29 -54.13 24.20
CA LYS A 178 -49.23 -54.93 23.41
C LYS A 178 -49.06 -56.42 23.68
N LEU A 179 -47.82 -56.91 23.70
CA LEU A 179 -47.52 -58.30 24.07
C LEU A 179 -47.98 -58.62 25.49
N ARG A 180 -47.67 -57.75 26.46
CA ARG A 180 -48.09 -57.95 27.85
C ARG A 180 -49.62 -58.03 27.96
N LYS A 181 -50.36 -57.14 27.29
CA LYS A 181 -51.83 -57.17 27.27
C LYS A 181 -52.36 -58.46 26.61
N TYR A 182 -51.72 -58.92 25.54
CA TYR A 182 -52.09 -60.16 24.87
C TYR A 182 -51.84 -61.38 25.77
N GLU A 183 -50.69 -61.45 26.45
CA GLU A 183 -50.37 -62.49 27.43
C GLU A 183 -51.33 -62.47 28.63
N GLU A 184 -51.61 -61.29 29.20
CA GLU A 184 -52.61 -61.10 30.28
C GLU A 184 -54.00 -61.58 29.83
N HIS A 185 -54.41 -61.29 28.60
CA HIS A 185 -55.68 -61.74 28.06
C HIS A 185 -55.72 -63.26 27.88
N GLN A 186 -54.69 -63.86 27.28
CA GLN A 186 -54.58 -65.31 27.10
C GLN A 186 -54.56 -66.05 28.45
N THR A 187 -53.80 -65.54 29.41
CA THR A 187 -53.74 -66.13 30.77
C THR A 187 -55.08 -66.01 31.50
N SER A 188 -55.81 -64.90 31.35
CA SER A 188 -57.17 -64.75 31.90
C SER A 188 -58.15 -65.74 31.28
N ILE A 189 -58.11 -65.95 29.96
CA ILE A 189 -58.95 -66.94 29.27
C ILE A 189 -58.64 -68.36 29.79
N LEU A 190 -57.35 -68.70 29.91
CA LEU A 190 -56.92 -69.99 30.43
C LEU A 190 -57.35 -70.19 31.89
N HIS A 191 -57.22 -69.14 32.72
CA HIS A 191 -57.65 -69.17 34.11
C HIS A 191 -59.17 -69.35 34.24
N GLU A 192 -59.97 -68.60 33.48
CA GLU A 192 -61.43 -68.75 33.47
C GLU A 192 -61.84 -70.16 33.03
N ARG A 193 -61.19 -70.71 31.99
CA ARG A 193 -61.40 -72.08 31.54
C ARG A 193 -61.06 -73.10 32.63
N GLN A 194 -59.94 -72.90 33.34
CA GLN A 194 -59.54 -73.76 34.46
C GLN A 194 -60.53 -73.65 35.62
N GLU A 195 -61.03 -72.46 35.95
CA GLU A 195 -62.02 -72.25 37.00
C GLU A 195 -63.36 -72.89 36.64
N ALA A 196 -63.80 -72.76 35.39
CA ALA A 196 -65.00 -73.41 34.87
C ALA A 196 -64.89 -74.94 34.95
N PHE A 197 -63.77 -75.52 34.49
CA PHE A 197 -63.51 -76.95 34.64
C PHE A 197 -63.40 -77.38 36.11
N GLY A 198 -62.80 -76.55 36.97
CA GLY A 198 -62.70 -76.81 38.40
C GLY A 198 -64.07 -76.81 39.10
N LYS A 199 -64.98 -75.90 38.71
CA LYS A 199 -66.36 -75.87 39.20
C LYS A 199 -67.12 -77.12 38.77
N VAL A 200 -67.07 -77.47 37.48
CA VAL A 200 -67.66 -78.72 36.96
C VAL A 200 -67.10 -79.93 37.70
N PHE A 201 -65.79 -80.00 37.89
CA PHE A 201 -65.15 -81.09 38.63
C PHE A 201 -65.58 -81.15 40.11
N SER A 202 -65.73 -80.00 40.77
CA SER A 202 -66.19 -79.95 42.16
C SER A 202 -67.65 -80.36 42.28
N GLU A 203 -68.50 -79.96 41.32
CA GLU A 203 -69.89 -80.38 41.21
C GLU A 203 -69.96 -81.90 41.00
N GLU A 204 -69.19 -82.44 40.05
CA GLU A 204 -69.06 -83.90 39.82
C GLU A 204 -68.53 -84.64 41.07
N MET A 205 -67.57 -84.06 41.79
CA MET A 205 -67.01 -84.63 43.02
C MET A 205 -68.04 -84.62 44.17
N ASP A 206 -68.87 -83.59 44.27
CA ASP A 206 -69.93 -83.51 45.27
C ASP A 206 -71.14 -84.38 44.89
N GLU A 207 -71.44 -84.55 43.61
CA GLU A 207 -72.35 -85.57 43.11
C GLU A 207 -71.84 -86.98 43.39
N PHE A 208 -70.54 -87.23 43.21
CA PHE A 208 -69.89 -88.50 43.56
C PHE A 208 -70.00 -88.80 45.06
N LYS A 209 -69.75 -87.82 45.95
CA LYS A 209 -69.92 -87.97 47.40
C LYS A 209 -71.38 -88.26 47.80
N LYS A 210 -72.35 -87.76 47.03
CA LYS A 210 -73.79 -87.96 47.28
C LYS A 210 -74.33 -89.28 46.70
N SER A 211 -73.80 -89.76 45.58
CA SER A 211 -74.31 -90.94 44.86
C SER A 211 -73.47 -92.21 45.02
N GLY A 212 -72.20 -92.10 45.45
CA GLY A 212 -71.29 -93.22 45.66
C GLY A 212 -70.85 -93.96 44.38
N HIS A 213 -71.12 -93.41 43.20
CA HIS A 213 -70.70 -93.98 41.91
C HIS A 213 -70.08 -92.94 41.00
N ILE A 214 -68.90 -93.23 40.44
CA ILE A 214 -68.25 -92.37 39.44
C ILE A 214 -69.06 -92.47 38.15
N PRO A 215 -69.56 -91.37 37.57
CA PRO A 215 -70.10 -91.40 36.22
C PRO A 215 -68.97 -91.86 35.29
N LYS A 216 -69.13 -93.05 34.69
CA LYS A 216 -68.37 -93.37 33.48
C LYS A 216 -68.76 -92.31 32.46
N LEU A 217 -67.81 -91.47 32.08
CA LEU A 217 -67.90 -90.71 30.84
C LEU A 217 -68.29 -91.69 29.74
N GLU A 218 -69.53 -91.62 29.27
CA GLU A 218 -69.87 -92.22 28.00
C GLU A 218 -69.08 -91.43 26.96
N ILE A 219 -67.94 -91.98 26.54
CA ILE A 219 -67.31 -91.63 25.27
C ILE A 219 -68.29 -92.08 24.19
N ARG A 220 -69.31 -91.25 23.96
CA ARG A 220 -70.28 -91.45 22.89
C ARG A 220 -69.68 -90.87 21.62
N GLY A 221 -68.75 -91.63 21.03
CA GLY A 221 -68.21 -91.32 19.71
C GLY A 221 -66.79 -91.84 19.48
N HIS A 222 -66.68 -93.13 19.14
CA HIS A 222 -65.74 -93.61 18.12
C HIS A 222 -64.23 -93.50 18.38
N PHE A 223 -63.68 -94.18 19.40
CA PHE A 223 -62.23 -94.45 19.44
C PHE A 223 -61.93 -95.86 20.00
N ASP A 224 -62.27 -96.88 19.22
CA ASP A 224 -61.58 -98.17 19.27
C ASP A 224 -60.28 -98.05 18.45
N LYS A 225 -59.26 -97.42 19.04
CA LYS A 225 -57.84 -97.63 18.69
C LYS A 225 -56.97 -96.96 19.75
N GLU A 226 -56.05 -97.72 20.33
CA GLU A 226 -54.84 -97.15 20.94
C GLU A 226 -54.12 -96.34 19.85
N ILE A 227 -54.31 -95.02 19.86
CA ILE A 227 -53.49 -94.10 19.08
C ILE A 227 -52.28 -93.79 19.95
N SER A 228 -51.15 -94.43 19.64
CA SER A 228 -49.85 -94.03 20.15
C SER A 228 -49.52 -92.63 19.62
N LEU A 229 -48.84 -91.81 20.41
CA LEU A 229 -48.41 -90.43 20.07
C LEU A 229 -47.57 -90.32 18.78
N GLU A 230 -47.19 -91.45 18.20
CA GLU A 230 -46.43 -91.57 16.94
C GLU A 230 -47.34 -91.55 15.68
N GLU A 231 -48.67 -91.60 15.85
CA GLU A 231 -49.67 -91.58 14.76
C GLU A 231 -50.49 -90.26 14.70
N VAL A 232 -50.14 -89.25 15.53
CA VAL A 232 -50.67 -87.88 15.39
C VAL A 232 -49.86 -87.18 14.32
N ASP A 233 -50.42 -87.14 13.11
CA ASP A 233 -49.91 -86.31 12.03
C ASP A 233 -50.18 -84.82 12.36
N LEU A 234 -49.15 -84.11 12.84
CA LEU A 234 -49.19 -82.66 13.07
C LEU A 234 -49.21 -81.86 11.75
N GLU A 235 -49.13 -82.50 10.59
CA GLU A 235 -49.18 -81.84 9.28
C GLU A 235 -50.61 -81.71 8.71
N ALA A 236 -51.63 -82.27 9.36
CA ALA A 236 -52.96 -82.43 8.75
C ALA A 236 -53.83 -81.16 8.66
N ASP A 237 -53.39 -80.00 9.16
CA ASP A 237 -54.10 -78.74 8.86
C ASP A 237 -53.23 -77.48 9.03
N LYS A 238 -52.28 -77.29 8.11
CA LYS A 238 -51.55 -76.01 7.99
C LYS A 238 -52.45 -74.86 7.52
N SER A 239 -53.63 -75.15 6.95
CA SER A 239 -54.56 -74.13 6.47
C SER A 239 -55.19 -73.33 7.61
N ALA A 240 -55.53 -73.98 8.73
CA ALA A 240 -56.07 -73.30 9.91
C ALA A 240 -55.00 -72.45 10.63
N LEU A 241 -53.74 -72.91 10.58
CA LEU A 241 -52.60 -72.17 11.12
C LEU A 241 -52.21 -70.98 10.23
N ASP A 242 -52.25 -71.13 8.90
CA ASP A 242 -52.02 -70.05 7.93
C ASP A 242 -53.12 -68.98 7.98
N GLU A 243 -54.38 -69.36 8.19
CA GLU A 243 -55.49 -68.41 8.40
C GLU A 243 -55.32 -67.62 9.71
N PHE A 244 -54.89 -68.30 10.79
CA PHE A 244 -54.59 -67.65 12.07
C PHE A 244 -53.36 -66.72 12.00
N LEU A 245 -52.37 -67.02 11.15
CA LEU A 245 -51.17 -66.20 10.96
C LEU A 245 -51.38 -65.04 9.97
N GLN A 246 -52.26 -65.19 8.96
CA GLN A 246 -52.58 -64.11 8.01
C GLN A 246 -53.29 -62.91 8.65
N ASP A 247 -54.03 -63.12 9.75
CA ASP A 247 -54.65 -62.03 10.50
C ASP A 247 -53.64 -61.19 11.31
N VAL A 248 -52.37 -61.62 11.40
CA VAL A 248 -51.30 -60.89 12.11
C VAL A 248 -50.40 -60.09 11.16
N ASP A 249 -50.30 -60.48 9.88
CA ASP A 249 -49.35 -59.89 8.91
C ASP A 249 -49.94 -58.76 8.02
N ASN A 250 -51.26 -58.53 8.04
CA ASN A 250 -51.89 -57.55 7.13
C ASN A 250 -51.84 -56.06 7.56
N ASP A 251 -51.17 -55.72 8.66
CA ASP A 251 -50.98 -54.32 9.09
C ASP A 251 -49.57 -53.76 8.81
N SER A 252 -48.71 -54.52 8.11
CA SER A 252 -47.35 -54.08 7.78
C SER A 252 -47.12 -54.10 6.26
N ASP A 253 -47.64 -53.11 5.53
CA ASP A 253 -47.04 -52.61 4.27
C ASP A 253 -47.86 -51.45 3.66
N SER A 254 -47.93 -50.32 4.38
CA SER A 254 -48.16 -49.04 3.70
C SER A 254 -46.84 -48.57 3.10
N ASN A 255 -46.57 -49.06 1.89
CA ASN A 255 -45.49 -48.63 1.02
C ASN A 255 -45.66 -47.12 0.71
N ILE A 256 -44.95 -46.26 1.44
CA ILE A 256 -44.89 -44.82 1.17
C ILE A 256 -43.86 -44.61 0.04
N ASP A 257 -44.38 -44.55 -1.18
CA ASP A 257 -43.66 -44.17 -2.38
C ASP A 257 -43.25 -42.69 -2.28
N PHE A 258 -41.97 -42.42 -2.04
CA PHE A 258 -41.39 -41.08 -2.13
C PHE A 258 -41.03 -40.80 -3.58
N GLN A 259 -41.93 -40.13 -4.30
CA GLN A 259 -41.63 -39.50 -5.58
C GLN A 259 -40.64 -38.35 -5.35
N ILE A 260 -39.38 -38.57 -5.73
CA ILE A 260 -38.39 -37.50 -5.91
C ILE A 260 -38.67 -36.89 -7.30
N GLU A 261 -39.45 -35.83 -7.33
CA GLU A 261 -39.43 -34.87 -8.44
C GLU A 261 -38.09 -34.13 -8.39
N ALA A 262 -37.18 -34.52 -9.30
CA ALA A 262 -36.03 -33.72 -9.67
C ALA A 262 -36.54 -32.54 -10.50
N ASP A 263 -36.84 -31.43 -9.81
CA ASP A 263 -37.17 -30.19 -10.50
C ASP A 263 -35.88 -29.56 -11.03
N SER A 264 -35.76 -29.68 -12.35
CA SER A 264 -34.81 -28.98 -13.19
C SER A 264 -35.14 -27.49 -13.17
N THR A 265 -34.36 -26.70 -12.45
CA THR A 265 -34.37 -25.25 -12.60
C THR A 265 -32.95 -24.72 -12.85
N LYS A 266 -32.84 -24.20 -14.08
CA LYS A 266 -31.90 -23.23 -14.66
C LYS A 266 -30.96 -22.50 -13.70
#